data_AF-A0A180EUP1-F1
#
_entry.id   AF-A0A180EUP1-F1
#
_cell.length_a   1.000
_cell.length_b   1.000
_cell.length_c   1.000
_cell.angle_alpha   90.00
_cell.angle_beta   90.00
_cell.angle_gamma   90.00
#
_symmetry.space_group_name_H-M   'P 1'
#
loop_
_entity.id
_entity.type
_entity.pdbx_description
1 polymer ?
#
loop_
_entity_poly.entity_id
_entity_poly.type
_entity_poly.pdbx_seq_one_letter_code
_entity_poly.pdbx_strand_id
1 'polypeptide(L)'
;MRKDKNQWGARKIRVKLLEEYIEEAVPSTTTINNILKREKLITPNKRRRLVEPQRPVFDPCANNEIWSVDHKGKFYLGNGRRCSPMTVCDSKSRYLLLAKGQYKETWWDTQKEL
;
A
#
# COMPACT_ATOMS: atom_id res chain seq x y z
N MET A 1 -26.26 5.94 -16.81
CA MET A 1 -25.96 7.36 -17.06
C MET A 1 -25.25 7.95 -15.85
N ARG A 2 -23.95 8.20 -15.95
CA ARG A 2 -23.11 8.92 -14.98
C ARG A 2 -22.99 10.35 -15.50
N LYS A 3 -23.73 11.32 -14.92
CA LYS A 3 -23.84 12.66 -15.54
C LYS A 3 -23.02 13.79 -14.92
N ASP A 4 -22.37 13.62 -13.77
CA ASP A 4 -21.45 14.66 -13.28
C ASP A 4 -20.14 14.10 -12.72
N LYS A 5 -19.04 14.75 -13.09
CA LYS A 5 -17.65 14.38 -12.82
C LYS A 5 -17.22 14.54 -11.35
N ASN A 6 -18.12 14.93 -10.45
CA ASN A 6 -17.81 15.15 -9.04
C ASN A 6 -18.29 13.98 -8.18
N GLN A 7 -17.36 13.06 -7.85
CA GLN A 7 -17.59 11.96 -6.91
C GLN A 7 -17.57 12.48 -5.46
N TRP A 8 -18.50 13.35 -5.11
CA TRP A 8 -18.62 13.86 -3.74
C TRP A 8 -19.26 12.81 -2.83
N GLY A 9 -18.64 12.53 -1.70
CA GLY A 9 -19.26 11.75 -0.64
C GLY A 9 -20.37 12.54 0.08
N ALA A 10 -21.24 11.85 0.82
CA ALA A 10 -22.39 12.45 1.48
C ALA A 10 -22.06 13.66 2.38
N ARG A 11 -20.88 13.68 3.01
CA ARG A 11 -20.43 14.83 3.81
C ARG A 11 -20.27 16.09 2.95
N LYS A 12 -19.67 15.97 1.77
CA LYS A 12 -19.43 17.09 0.86
C LYS A 12 -20.72 17.53 0.16
N ILE A 13 -21.61 16.58 -0.13
CA ILE A 13 -22.96 16.87 -0.63
C ILE A 13 -23.76 17.67 0.41
N ARG A 14 -23.72 17.28 1.70
CA ARG A 14 -24.42 18.03 2.76
C ARG A 14 -23.94 19.48 2.86
N VAL A 15 -22.63 19.71 2.80
CA VAL A 15 -22.06 21.08 2.85
C VAL A 15 -22.60 21.90 1.67
N LYS A 16 -22.65 21.33 0.48
CA LYS A 16 -23.20 22.01 -0.71
C LYS A 16 -24.69 22.30 -0.58
N LEU A 17 -25.47 21.38 -0.01
CA LEU A 17 -26.89 21.61 0.24
C LEU A 17 -27.13 22.73 1.27
N LEU A 18 -26.25 22.87 2.27
CA LEU A 18 -26.33 23.97 3.24
C LEU A 18 -25.94 25.34 2.66
N GLU A 19 -25.23 25.39 1.54
CA GLU A 19 -24.94 26.65 0.84
C GLU A 19 -26.17 27.17 0.06
N GLU A 20 -27.11 26.29 -0.31
CA GLU A 20 -28.25 26.60 -1.18
C GLU A 20 -29.61 26.56 -0.46
N TYR A 21 -29.71 25.83 0.67
CA TYR A 21 -30.96 25.60 1.39
C TYR A 21 -30.82 25.88 2.89
N ILE A 22 -31.94 26.20 3.52
CA ILE A 22 -32.10 26.31 4.98
C ILE A 22 -31.80 24.98 5.66
N GLU A 23 -31.15 25.00 6.83
CA GLU A 23 -30.63 23.79 7.50
C GLU A 23 -31.72 22.75 7.79
N GLU A 24 -32.95 23.18 8.11
CA GLU A 24 -34.10 22.32 8.37
C GLU A 24 -34.53 21.49 7.14
N ALA A 25 -34.27 22.01 5.94
CA ALA A 25 -34.55 21.31 4.69
C ALA A 25 -33.42 20.34 4.29
N VAL A 26 -32.24 20.46 4.91
CA VAL A 26 -31.07 19.66 4.53
C VAL A 26 -31.02 18.35 5.31
N PRO A 27 -31.10 17.19 4.63
CA PRO A 27 -31.03 15.90 5.31
C PRO A 27 -29.67 15.68 5.99
N SER A 28 -29.68 14.84 7.02
CA SER A 28 -28.46 14.42 7.69
C SER A 28 -27.50 13.69 6.73
N THR A 29 -26.21 13.66 7.06
CA THR A 29 -25.18 12.96 6.27
C THR A 29 -25.48 11.47 6.12
N THR A 30 -26.10 10.83 7.12
CA THR A 30 -26.50 9.42 7.08
C THR A 30 -27.67 9.20 6.13
N THR A 31 -28.65 10.10 6.13
CA THR A 31 -29.79 10.07 5.19
C THR A 31 -29.29 10.20 3.75
N ILE A 32 -28.38 11.15 3.47
CA ILE A 32 -27.77 11.30 2.13
C ILE A 32 -27.02 10.03 1.73
N ASN A 33 -26.22 9.45 2.63
CA ASN A 33 -25.55 8.16 2.37
C ASN A 33 -26.54 7.03 2.04
N ASN A 34 -27.67 6.95 2.76
CA ASN A 34 -28.70 5.95 2.52
C ASN A 34 -29.37 6.14 1.15
N ILE A 35 -29.64 7.39 0.76
CA ILE A 35 -30.16 7.73 -0.58
C ILE A 35 -29.16 7.30 -1.65
N LEU A 36 -27.88 7.69 -1.53
CA LEU A 36 -26.84 7.29 -2.47
C LEU A 36 -26.67 5.77 -2.58
N LYS A 37 -26.82 5.05 -1.46
CA LYS A 37 -26.77 3.59 -1.43
C LYS A 37 -27.98 2.96 -2.12
N ARG A 38 -29.20 3.51 -1.90
CA ARG A 38 -30.44 3.05 -2.54
C ARG A 38 -30.38 3.22 -4.06
N GLU A 39 -29.87 4.37 -4.50
CA GLU A 39 -29.73 4.71 -5.92
C GLU A 39 -28.48 4.07 -6.58
N LYS A 40 -27.80 3.15 -5.88
CA LYS A 40 -26.61 2.40 -6.37
C LYS A 40 -25.45 3.30 -6.82
N LEU A 41 -25.32 4.48 -6.21
CA LEU A 41 -24.25 5.44 -6.45
C LEU A 41 -23.01 5.20 -5.56
N ILE A 42 -23.12 4.29 -4.57
CA ILE A 42 -22.01 3.86 -3.72
C ILE A 42 -21.66 2.40 -4.05
N THR A 43 -20.41 2.17 -4.45
CA THR A 43 -19.86 0.82 -4.53
C THR A 43 -19.34 0.42 -3.15
N PRO A 44 -19.83 -0.69 -2.54
CA PRO A 44 -19.28 -1.16 -1.28
C PRO A 44 -17.81 -1.54 -1.48
N ASN A 45 -16.94 -1.10 -0.58
CA ASN A 45 -15.55 -1.54 -0.58
C ASN A 45 -15.52 -3.05 -0.39
N LYS A 46 -14.84 -3.77 -1.28
CA LYS A 46 -14.56 -5.20 -1.09
C LYS A 46 -13.76 -5.32 0.21
N ARG A 47 -14.28 -6.09 1.18
CA ARG A 47 -13.49 -6.44 2.36
C ARG A 47 -12.25 -7.17 1.86
N ARG A 48 -11.06 -6.68 2.23
CA ARG A 48 -9.82 -7.40 1.97
C ARG A 48 -9.92 -8.74 2.72
N ARG A 49 -9.69 -9.84 2.02
CA ARG A 49 -9.59 -11.16 2.66
C ARG A 49 -8.46 -11.09 3.66
N LEU A 50 -8.71 -11.48 4.91
CA LEU A 50 -7.65 -11.64 5.89
C LEU A 50 -6.77 -12.79 5.38
N VAL A 51 -5.50 -12.51 5.09
CA VAL A 51 -4.51 -13.57 4.84
C VAL A 51 -4.11 -14.09 6.21
N GLU A 52 -4.19 -15.40 6.43
CA GLU A 52 -3.67 -15.99 7.66
C GLU A 52 -2.17 -15.74 7.75
N PRO A 53 -1.66 -15.16 8.85
CA PRO A 53 -0.24 -14.89 8.99
C PRO A 53 0.52 -16.21 9.10
N GLN A 54 1.29 -16.56 8.07
CA GLN A 54 2.29 -17.61 8.18
C GLN A 54 3.42 -17.12 9.10
N ARG A 55 3.77 -17.93 10.10
CA ARG A 55 4.86 -17.65 11.05
C ARG A 55 5.96 -18.71 10.92
N PRO A 56 6.69 -18.76 9.79
CA PRO A 56 7.86 -19.62 9.70
C PRO A 56 8.88 -19.20 10.76
N VAL A 57 9.38 -20.16 11.53
CA VAL A 57 10.43 -19.93 12.53
C VAL A 57 11.76 -20.06 11.81
N PHE A 58 12.45 -18.94 11.62
CA PHE A 58 13.80 -18.89 11.07
C PHE A 58 14.77 -18.55 12.20
N ASP A 59 15.15 -19.54 13.01
CA ASP A 59 16.08 -19.38 14.13
C ASP A 59 17.37 -20.19 13.89
N PRO A 60 18.40 -19.58 13.27
CA PRO A 60 19.68 -20.25 13.06
C PRO A 60 20.43 -20.49 14.38
N CYS A 61 21.04 -21.67 14.52
CA CYS A 61 21.85 -22.04 15.67
C CYS A 61 23.30 -21.54 15.54
N ALA A 62 23.83 -21.47 14.31
CA ALA A 62 25.20 -21.05 14.03
C ALA A 62 25.27 -19.87 13.04
N ASN A 63 26.41 -19.18 13.04
CA ASN A 63 26.72 -18.17 12.02
C ASN A 63 26.85 -18.84 10.64
N ASN A 64 26.43 -18.16 9.59
CA ASN A 64 26.44 -18.64 8.19
C ASN A 64 25.52 -19.84 7.91
N GLU A 65 24.59 -20.16 8.80
CA GLU A 65 23.61 -21.23 8.57
C GLU A 65 22.46 -20.77 7.67
N ILE A 66 22.00 -19.52 7.84
CA ILE A 66 20.90 -18.94 7.06
C ILE A 66 21.28 -17.52 6.66
N TRP A 67 21.25 -17.23 5.37
CA TRP A 67 21.40 -15.86 4.86
C TRP A 67 20.06 -15.26 4.47
N SER A 68 19.84 -14.04 4.94
CA SER A 68 18.68 -13.22 4.57
C SER A 68 19.08 -12.29 3.44
N VAL A 69 18.35 -12.33 2.33
CA VAL A 69 18.54 -11.44 1.18
C VAL A 69 17.31 -10.56 1.06
N ASP A 70 17.51 -9.24 1.03
CA ASP A 70 16.42 -8.27 0.98
C ASP A 70 16.77 -7.08 0.09
N HIS A 71 15.77 -6.58 -0.64
CA HIS A 71 15.86 -5.30 -1.34
C HIS A 71 15.28 -4.21 -0.46
N LYS A 72 16.08 -3.20 -0.14
CA LYS A 72 15.58 -2.01 0.56
C LYS A 72 14.96 -1.06 -0.46
N GLY A 73 14.00 -0.26 0.00
CA GLY A 73 13.15 0.59 -0.86
C GLY A 73 13.92 1.36 -1.94
N LYS A 74 13.23 1.57 -3.08
CA LYS A 74 13.81 2.22 -4.26
C LYS A 74 13.98 3.71 -4.05
N PHE A 75 15.11 4.25 -4.49
CA PHE A 75 15.36 5.69 -4.52
C PHE A 75 16.02 6.12 -5.83
N TYR A 76 15.94 7.41 -6.14
CA TYR A 76 16.61 7.98 -7.30
C TYR A 76 18.03 8.40 -6.95
N LEU A 77 18.97 8.05 -7.82
CA LEU A 77 20.35 8.54 -7.77
C LEU A 77 20.42 9.95 -8.39
N GLY A 78 21.52 10.67 -8.13
CA GLY A 78 21.75 12.00 -8.71
C GLY A 78 21.75 12.04 -10.25
N ASN A 79 21.92 10.89 -10.90
CA ASN A 79 21.83 10.73 -12.36
C ASN A 79 20.40 10.44 -12.88
N GLY A 80 19.38 10.54 -12.01
CA GLY A 80 17.98 10.30 -12.36
C GLY A 80 17.60 8.83 -12.54
N ARG A 81 18.53 7.88 -12.38
CA ARG A 81 18.24 6.44 -12.43
C ARG A 81 17.73 5.95 -11.08
N ARG A 82 16.82 4.97 -11.09
CA ARG A 82 16.36 4.29 -9.86
C ARG A 82 17.40 3.26 -9.41
N CYS A 83 17.74 3.30 -8.13
CA CYS A 83 18.50 2.28 -7.44
C CYS A 83 17.56 1.46 -6.56
N SER A 84 17.69 0.15 -6.61
CA SER A 84 17.20 -0.79 -5.61
C SER A 84 18.41 -1.44 -4.93
N PRO A 85 18.78 -1.00 -3.72
CA PRO A 85 19.86 -1.63 -2.97
C PRO A 85 19.45 -3.03 -2.50
N MET A 86 20.28 -4.01 -2.81
CA MET A 86 20.18 -5.38 -2.32
C MET A 86 21.19 -5.59 -1.20
N THR A 87 20.73 -6.19 -0.10
CA THR A 87 21.56 -6.56 1.05
C THR A 87 21.50 -8.05 1.31
N VAL A 88 22.65 -8.67 1.56
CA VAL A 88 22.78 -10.06 2.04
C VAL A 88 23.34 -10.00 3.45
N CYS A 89 22.62 -10.58 4.41
CA CYS A 89 23.02 -10.59 5.80
C CYS A 89 22.98 -12.00 6.37
N ASP A 90 23.92 -12.32 7.25
CA ASP A 90 23.81 -13.51 8.09
C ASP A 90 22.68 -13.34 9.12
N SER A 91 21.82 -14.35 9.22
CA SER A 91 20.59 -14.23 10.02
C SER A 91 20.87 -14.35 11.53
N LYS A 92 21.95 -15.05 11.92
CA LYS A 92 22.34 -15.22 13.33
C LYS A 92 23.12 -14.03 13.86
N SER A 93 24.25 -13.71 13.23
CA SER A 93 25.16 -12.63 13.65
C SER A 93 24.70 -11.23 13.24
N ARG A 94 23.72 -11.13 12.32
CA ARG A 94 23.31 -9.88 11.67
C ARG A 94 24.43 -9.20 10.88
N TYR A 95 25.51 -9.92 10.58
CA TYR A 95 26.62 -9.39 9.81
C TYR A 95 26.21 -9.15 8.35
N LEU A 96 26.52 -7.97 7.82
CA LEU A 96 26.24 -7.59 6.44
C LEU A 96 27.33 -8.17 5.53
N LEU A 97 26.98 -9.18 4.75
CA LEU A 97 27.88 -9.87 3.83
C LEU A 97 28.03 -9.11 2.51
N LEU A 98 26.93 -8.53 2.02
CA LEU A 98 26.90 -7.78 0.75
C LEU A 98 25.92 -6.62 0.85
N ALA A 99 26.30 -5.47 0.27
CA ALA A 99 25.38 -4.39 -0.06
C ALA A 99 25.67 -3.87 -1.46
N LYS A 100 24.73 -4.05 -2.40
CA LYS A 100 24.92 -3.68 -3.80
C LYS A 100 23.73 -2.92 -4.35
N GLY A 101 24.01 -1.77 -4.95
CA GLY A 101 23.00 -1.02 -5.70
C GLY A 101 22.72 -1.67 -7.04
N GLN A 102 21.48 -2.09 -7.28
CA GLN A 102 21.03 -2.64 -8.56
C GLN A 102 20.03 -1.70 -9.23
N TYR A 103 19.97 -1.72 -10.57
CA TYR A 103 18.99 -0.92 -11.31
C TYR A 103 17.64 -1.63 -11.46
N LYS A 104 17.61 -2.96 -11.26
CA LYS A 104 16.43 -3.82 -11.41
C LYS A 104 16.41 -4.85 -10.29
N GLU A 105 15.22 -5.29 -9.90
CA GLU A 105 14.98 -6.35 -8.92
C GLU A 105 14.53 -7.60 -9.68
N THR A 106 15.42 -8.15 -10.52
CA THR A 106 15.12 -9.39 -11.22
C THR A 106 15.80 -10.56 -10.52
N TRP A 107 15.15 -11.73 -10.57
CA TRP A 107 15.69 -12.95 -10.00
C TRP A 107 17.11 -13.27 -10.52
N TRP A 108 17.37 -13.00 -11.81
CA TRP A 108 18.68 -13.17 -12.44
C TRP A 108 19.74 -12.23 -11.88
N ASP A 109 19.37 -11.00 -11.54
CA ASP A 109 20.29 -10.01 -10.95
C ASP A 109 20.62 -10.38 -9.50
N THR A 110 19.66 -10.96 -8.77
CA THR A 110 19.88 -11.46 -7.41
C THR A 110 20.77 -12.69 -7.41
N GLN A 111 20.50 -13.67 -8.28
CA GLN A 111 21.23 -14.96 -8.31
C GLN A 111 22.71 -14.81 -8.68
N LYS A 112 23.09 -13.81 -9.48
CA LYS A 112 24.50 -13.57 -9.85
C LYS A 112 25.38 -13.10 -8.70
N GLU A 113 24.78 -12.58 -7.64
CA GLU A 113 25.48 -11.98 -6.50
C GLU A 113 25.50 -12.88 -5.26
N LEU A 114 24.82 -14.02 -5.34
CA LEU A 114 24.78 -15.08 -4.32
C LEU A 114 25.74 -16.19 -4.71
#